data_AF-A0A7S2JAG2-F1
#
_entry.id   AF-A0A7S2JAG2-F1
#
_cell.length_a   1.000
_cell.length_b   1.000
_cell.length_c   1.000
_cell.angle_alpha   90.00
_cell.angle_beta   90.00
_cell.angle_gamma   90.00
#
_symmetry.space_group_name_H-M   'P 1'
#
loop_
_entity.id
_entity.type
_entity.pdbx_description
1 polymer ?
#
loop_
_entity_poly.entity_id
_entity_poly.type
_entity_poly.pdbx_seq_one_letter_code
_entity_poly.pdbx_strand_id
1 'polypeptide(L)'
;AHIFHPHMVEPLALQLKDLRSKCVKLACTVISEAARTLGPSFRESAVDLMPTLVRVLRVTVTVITEAADGCIQQLLANVRTSLLLPPIVQGMSAKDSVPLLRCRCAQYVETVLQTFSAANVEEEITEIESGIVKALADAAADVRTAARSAFVAL
;
A
#
# COMPACT_ATOMS: atom_id res chain seq x y z
N ALA A 1 5.28 0.90 -22.86
CA ALA A 1 4.35 0.82 -21.71
C ALA A 1 3.13 1.76 -21.81
N HIS A 2 3.03 2.64 -22.82
CA HIS A 2 1.96 3.65 -22.95
C HIS A 2 0.52 3.13 -23.16
N ILE A 3 0.30 1.82 -23.37
CA ILE A 3 -1.05 1.26 -23.61
C ILE A 3 -1.76 0.90 -22.29
N PHE A 4 -1.01 0.54 -21.24
CA PHE A 4 -1.61 -0.01 -20.02
C PHE A 4 -2.30 1.08 -19.18
N HIS A 5 -1.69 2.26 -19.10
CA HIS A 5 -2.09 3.31 -18.17
C HIS A 5 -3.50 3.88 -18.44
N PRO A 6 -3.85 4.39 -19.64
CA PRO A 6 -5.13 5.08 -19.82
C PRO A 6 -6.35 4.16 -19.84
N HIS A 7 -6.19 2.88 -20.20
CA HIS A 7 -7.35 1.99 -20.45
C HIS A 7 -7.58 0.92 -19.39
N MET A 8 -6.57 0.57 -18.58
CA MET A 8 -6.70 -0.54 -17.61
C MET A 8 -6.85 -0.07 -16.16
N VAL A 9 -6.39 1.14 -15.82
CA VAL A 9 -6.44 1.65 -14.44
C VAL A 9 -7.89 1.77 -13.95
N GLU A 10 -8.77 2.41 -14.71
CA GLU A 10 -10.16 2.62 -14.30
C GLU A 10 -10.96 1.30 -14.17
N PRO A 11 -10.93 0.37 -15.15
CA PRO A 11 -11.58 -0.93 -15.00
C PRO A 11 -11.05 -1.76 -13.82
N LEU A 12 -9.73 -1.73 -13.56
CA LEU A 12 -9.16 -2.43 -12.41
C LEU A 12 -9.57 -1.76 -11.10
N ALA A 13 -9.58 -0.43 -11.03
CA ALA A 13 -10.05 0.30 -9.86
C ALA A 13 -11.54 0.04 -9.56
N LEU A 14 -12.37 -0.17 -10.58
CA LEU A 14 -13.76 -0.59 -10.41
C LEU A 14 -13.85 -2.01 -9.83
N GLN A 15 -13.08 -2.96 -10.36
CA GLN A 15 -13.05 -4.34 -9.85
C GLN A 15 -12.54 -4.43 -8.41
N LEU A 16 -11.58 -3.60 -8.02
CA LEU A 16 -11.10 -3.51 -6.63
C LEU A 16 -12.19 -3.06 -5.65
N LYS A 17 -13.24 -2.38 -6.13
CA LYS A 17 -14.38 -1.91 -5.32
C LYS A 17 -15.55 -2.89 -5.32
N ASP A 18 -15.46 -4.02 -6.03
CA ASP A 18 -16.54 -5.01 -6.09
C ASP A 18 -16.67 -5.74 -4.74
N LEU A 19 -17.91 -6.07 -4.36
CA LEU A 19 -18.22 -6.82 -3.14
C LEU A 19 -17.86 -8.32 -3.28
N ARG A 20 -17.72 -8.81 -4.51
CA ARG A 20 -17.38 -10.20 -4.81
C ARG A 20 -15.86 -10.37 -4.72
N SER A 21 -15.43 -11.18 -3.76
CA SER A 21 -14.00 -11.48 -3.55
C SER A 21 -13.29 -12.02 -4.81
N LYS A 22 -13.99 -12.73 -5.69
CA LYS A 22 -13.44 -13.22 -6.97
C LYS A 22 -13.00 -12.08 -7.89
N CYS A 23 -13.79 -11.00 -7.99
CA CYS A 23 -13.46 -9.82 -8.80
C CYS A 23 -12.23 -9.10 -8.24
N VAL A 24 -12.22 -8.85 -6.92
CA VAL A 24 -11.10 -8.18 -6.26
C VAL A 24 -9.81 -8.99 -6.36
N LYS A 25 -9.88 -10.31 -6.14
CA LYS A 25 -8.72 -11.20 -6.30
C LYS A 25 -8.15 -11.16 -7.70
N LEU A 26 -9.00 -11.26 -8.73
CA LEU A 26 -8.56 -11.22 -10.12
C LEU A 26 -7.86 -9.90 -10.44
N ALA A 27 -8.44 -8.77 -10.02
CA ALA A 27 -7.81 -7.46 -10.17
C ALA A 27 -6.44 -7.40 -9.47
N CYS A 28 -6.35 -7.86 -8.23
CA CYS A 28 -5.09 -7.93 -7.48
C CYS A 28 -4.04 -8.81 -8.19
N THR A 29 -4.42 -9.97 -8.74
CA THR A 29 -3.53 -10.84 -9.50
C THR A 29 -3.01 -10.16 -10.76
N VAL A 30 -3.89 -9.50 -11.53
CA VAL A 30 -3.50 -8.78 -12.75
C VAL A 30 -2.54 -7.64 -12.44
N ILE A 31 -2.83 -6.84 -11.41
CA ILE A 31 -1.97 -5.73 -10.98
C ILE A 31 -0.61 -6.24 -10.51
N SER A 32 -0.58 -7.33 -9.72
CA SER A 32 0.66 -7.94 -9.23
C SER A 32 1.52 -8.47 -10.37
N GLU A 33 0.91 -9.14 -11.34
CA GLU A 33 1.61 -9.67 -12.52
C GLU A 33 2.15 -8.55 -13.41
N ALA A 34 1.38 -7.48 -13.58
CA ALA A 34 1.82 -6.29 -14.30
C ALA A 34 3.01 -5.61 -13.61
N ALA A 35 2.95 -5.46 -12.28
CA ALA A 35 4.05 -4.92 -11.48
C ALA A 35 5.32 -5.76 -11.63
N ARG A 36 5.21 -7.10 -11.54
CA ARG A 36 6.34 -8.01 -11.71
C ARG A 36 6.94 -7.96 -13.12
N THR A 37 6.10 -7.91 -14.14
CA THR A 37 6.52 -7.98 -15.54
C THR A 37 7.09 -6.66 -16.05
N LEU A 38 6.47 -5.53 -15.66
CA LEU A 38 6.80 -4.20 -16.18
C LEU A 38 7.72 -3.40 -15.24
N GLY A 39 7.77 -3.75 -13.95
CA GLY A 39 8.61 -3.11 -12.94
C GLY A 39 8.43 -1.58 -12.92
N PRO A 40 9.51 -0.79 -13.06
CA PRO A 40 9.44 0.67 -13.09
C PRO A 40 8.51 1.25 -14.18
N SER A 41 8.26 0.53 -15.27
CA SER A 41 7.36 0.99 -16.34
C SER A 41 5.88 0.97 -15.92
N PHE A 42 5.53 0.34 -14.79
CA PHE A 42 4.18 0.32 -14.24
C PHE A 42 3.91 1.47 -13.25
N ARG A 43 4.90 2.35 -13.03
CA ARG A 43 4.87 3.42 -12.02
C ARG A 43 3.59 4.23 -12.01
N GLU A 44 3.22 4.83 -13.13
CA GLU A 44 2.04 5.70 -13.22
C GLU A 44 0.75 4.94 -12.83
N SER A 45 0.60 3.71 -13.31
CA SER A 45 -0.58 2.88 -13.02
C SER A 45 -0.62 2.46 -11.55
N ALA A 46 0.54 2.13 -10.98
CA ALA A 46 0.67 1.78 -9.57
C ALA A 46 0.28 2.96 -8.67
N VAL A 47 0.74 4.18 -9.00
CA VAL A 47 0.40 5.40 -8.27
C VAL A 47 -1.11 5.66 -8.27
N ASP A 48 -1.76 5.53 -9.43
CA ASP A 48 -3.21 5.75 -9.54
C ASP A 48 -4.06 4.68 -8.83
N LEU A 49 -3.58 3.43 -8.81
CA LEU A 49 -4.27 2.31 -8.17
C LEU A 49 -4.06 2.26 -6.65
N MET A 50 -2.94 2.76 -6.14
CA MET A 50 -2.56 2.66 -4.73
C MET A 50 -3.62 3.20 -3.75
N PRO A 51 -4.22 4.39 -3.95
CA PRO A 51 -5.30 4.88 -3.07
C PRO A 51 -6.50 3.95 -3.00
N THR A 52 -6.82 3.26 -4.11
CA THR A 52 -7.93 2.30 -4.14
C THR A 52 -7.55 1.03 -3.40
N LEU A 53 -6.36 0.48 -3.61
CA LEU A 53 -5.87 -0.70 -2.90
C LEU A 53 -5.80 -0.48 -1.38
N VAL A 54 -5.26 0.65 -0.93
CA VAL A 54 -5.23 1.00 0.50
C VAL A 54 -6.65 1.10 1.07
N ARG A 55 -7.61 1.64 0.30
CA ARG A 55 -9.02 1.68 0.74
C ARG A 55 -9.64 0.30 0.88
N VAL A 56 -9.25 -0.68 0.05
CA VAL A 56 -9.73 -2.07 0.17
C VAL A 56 -9.40 -2.64 1.54
N LEU A 57 -8.27 -2.28 2.14
CA LEU A 57 -7.88 -2.75 3.49
C LEU A 57 -8.82 -2.25 4.62
N ARG A 58 -9.74 -1.31 4.34
CA ARG A 58 -10.75 -0.86 5.31
C ARG A 58 -11.89 -1.84 5.48
N VAL A 59 -12.09 -2.76 4.54
CA VAL A 59 -13.15 -3.78 4.64
C VAL A 59 -12.70 -4.88 5.61
N THR A 60 -13.65 -5.57 6.22
CA THR A 60 -13.37 -6.64 7.21
C THR A 60 -13.41 -8.05 6.61
N VAL A 61 -13.56 -8.16 5.29
CA VAL A 61 -13.58 -9.46 4.60
C VAL A 61 -12.15 -9.92 4.38
N THR A 62 -11.68 -10.84 5.24
CA THR A 62 -10.29 -11.35 5.28
C THR A 62 -9.74 -11.70 3.90
N VAL A 63 -10.52 -12.45 3.13
CA VAL A 63 -10.15 -12.94 1.80
C VAL A 63 -9.91 -11.80 0.79
N ILE A 64 -10.59 -10.67 0.96
CA ILE A 64 -10.39 -9.46 0.14
C ILE A 64 -9.16 -8.69 0.62
N THR A 65 -9.02 -8.52 1.94
CA THR A 65 -7.88 -7.79 2.52
C THR A 65 -6.55 -8.49 2.25
N GLU A 66 -6.49 -9.83 2.31
CA GLU A 66 -5.28 -10.60 1.99
C GLU A 66 -4.88 -10.44 0.52
N ALA A 67 -5.85 -10.39 -0.39
CA ALA A 67 -5.57 -10.18 -1.81
C ALA A 67 -4.98 -8.78 -2.07
N ALA A 68 -5.55 -7.75 -1.45
CA ALA A 68 -5.06 -6.38 -1.56
C ALA A 68 -3.69 -6.20 -0.89
N ASP A 69 -3.47 -6.82 0.27
CA ASP A 69 -2.18 -6.84 0.98
C ASP A 69 -1.07 -7.43 0.11
N GLY A 70 -1.28 -8.64 -0.41
CA GLY A 70 -0.35 -9.26 -1.35
C GLY A 70 -0.09 -8.40 -2.58
N CYS A 71 -1.11 -7.74 -3.12
CA CYS A 71 -0.97 -6.85 -4.26
C CYS A 71 -0.11 -5.61 -3.95
N ILE A 72 -0.33 -4.96 -2.81
CA ILE A 72 0.46 -3.79 -2.39
C ILE A 72 1.92 -4.19 -2.19
N GLN A 73 2.18 -5.32 -1.53
CA GLN A 73 3.54 -5.85 -1.34
C GLN A 73 4.25 -6.09 -2.67
N GLN A 74 3.56 -6.63 -3.68
CA GLN A 74 4.13 -6.80 -5.02
C GLN A 74 4.42 -5.46 -5.71
N LEU A 75 3.58 -4.43 -5.52
CA LEU A 75 3.86 -3.10 -6.05
C LEU A 75 5.11 -2.49 -5.43
N LEU A 76 5.23 -2.55 -4.11
CA LEU A 76 6.40 -2.03 -3.39
C LEU A 76 7.68 -2.76 -3.80
N ALA A 77 7.63 -4.09 -3.94
CA ALA A 77 8.78 -4.90 -4.31
C ALA A 77 9.27 -4.67 -5.75
N ASN A 78 8.36 -4.45 -6.72
CA ASN A 78 8.71 -4.43 -8.14
C ASN A 78 8.78 -3.03 -8.76
N VAL A 79 8.03 -2.05 -8.24
CA VAL A 79 7.98 -0.68 -8.81
C VAL A 79 8.99 0.24 -8.13
N ARG A 80 9.19 0.12 -6.80
CA ARG A 80 10.17 0.86 -5.99
C ARG A 80 10.18 2.39 -6.22
N THR A 81 9.04 3.05 -5.96
CA THR A 81 8.91 4.51 -6.12
C THR A 81 8.29 5.15 -4.89
N SER A 82 8.86 6.28 -4.46
CA SER A 82 8.39 7.12 -3.35
C SER A 82 6.92 7.54 -3.48
N LEU A 83 6.49 7.82 -4.73
CA LEU A 83 5.12 8.19 -5.09
C LEU A 83 4.01 7.23 -4.62
N LEU A 84 4.34 6.00 -4.22
CA LEU A 84 3.36 5.05 -3.64
C LEU A 84 3.09 5.30 -2.14
N LEU A 85 3.95 6.07 -1.47
CA LEU A 85 3.93 6.28 -0.02
C LEU A 85 2.79 7.14 0.50
N PRO A 86 2.35 8.24 -0.16
CA PRO A 86 1.38 9.15 0.45
C PRO A 86 0.09 8.46 0.92
N PRO A 87 -0.56 7.57 0.14
CA PRO A 87 -1.74 6.84 0.61
C PRO A 87 -1.43 5.89 1.78
N ILE A 88 -0.23 5.29 1.80
CA ILE A 88 0.20 4.37 2.85
C ILE A 88 0.39 5.12 4.17
N VAL A 89 1.13 6.23 4.16
CA VAL A 89 1.40 7.06 5.35
C VAL A 89 0.09 7.64 5.91
N GLN A 90 -0.81 8.12 5.05
CA GLN A 90 -2.15 8.55 5.46
C GLN A 90 -2.94 7.40 6.10
N GLY A 91 -2.89 6.19 5.53
CA GLY A 91 -3.54 5.00 6.07
C GLY A 91 -3.01 4.58 7.44
N MET A 92 -1.69 4.70 7.67
CA MET A 92 -1.04 4.40 8.96
C MET A 92 -1.55 5.32 10.08
N SER A 93 -1.82 6.59 9.76
CA SER A 93 -2.23 7.61 10.75
C SER A 93 -3.75 7.85 10.83
N ALA A 94 -4.57 7.07 10.11
CA ALA A 94 -6.01 7.28 10.01
C ALA A 94 -6.76 6.82 11.27
N LYS A 95 -6.83 7.68 12.30
CA LYS A 95 -7.42 7.40 13.62
C LYS A 95 -8.82 6.75 13.57
N ASP A 96 -9.69 7.24 12.69
CA ASP A 96 -11.07 6.76 12.55
C ASP A 96 -11.21 5.50 11.68
N SER A 97 -10.10 4.93 11.22
CA SER A 97 -10.11 3.71 10.42
C SER A 97 -9.99 2.43 11.26
N VAL A 98 -10.11 1.28 10.59
CA VAL A 98 -9.95 -0.02 11.25
C VAL A 98 -8.48 -0.26 11.63
N PRO A 99 -8.19 -0.90 12.78
CA PRO A 99 -6.81 -1.19 13.19
C PRO A 99 -6.00 -1.98 12.17
N LEU A 100 -6.67 -2.87 11.42
CA LEU A 100 -6.04 -3.68 10.37
C LEU A 100 -5.36 -2.79 9.30
N LEU A 101 -6.05 -1.76 8.80
CA LEU A 101 -5.48 -0.82 7.83
C LEU A 101 -4.21 -0.19 8.38
N ARG A 102 -4.29 0.37 9.58
CA ARG A 102 -3.17 1.10 10.19
C ARG A 102 -1.96 0.19 10.44
N CYS A 103 -2.23 -1.03 10.92
CA CYS A 103 -1.21 -2.06 11.12
C CYS A 103 -0.51 -2.43 9.80
N ARG A 104 -1.29 -2.71 8.74
CA ARG A 104 -0.73 -3.03 7.41
C ARG A 104 0.07 -1.86 6.83
N CYS A 105 -0.45 -0.64 6.92
CA CYS A 105 0.28 0.52 6.43
C CYS A 105 1.60 0.74 7.19
N ALA A 106 1.65 0.51 8.50
CA ALA A 106 2.90 0.55 9.26
C ALA A 106 3.90 -0.53 8.78
N GLN A 107 3.44 -1.75 8.49
CA GLN A 107 4.28 -2.82 7.92
C GLN A 107 4.78 -2.49 6.51
N TYR A 108 3.98 -1.81 5.69
CA TYR A 108 4.42 -1.35 4.38
C TYR A 108 5.50 -0.27 4.50
N VAL A 109 5.37 0.66 5.45
CA VAL A 109 6.40 1.66 5.74
C VAL A 109 7.70 0.99 6.16
N GLU A 110 7.65 0.02 7.09
CA GLU A 110 8.82 -0.79 7.45
C GLU A 110 9.48 -1.43 6.22
N THR A 111 8.67 -2.08 5.37
CA THR A 111 9.15 -2.73 4.15
C THR A 111 9.85 -1.73 3.22
N VAL A 112 9.28 -0.54 3.05
CA VAL A 112 9.88 0.51 2.21
C VAL A 112 11.20 0.99 2.81
N LEU A 113 11.25 1.29 4.11
CA LEU A 113 12.48 1.74 4.78
C LEU A 113 13.61 0.71 4.69
N GLN A 114 13.28 -0.58 4.72
CA GLN A 114 14.26 -1.67 4.59
C GLN A 114 14.73 -1.92 3.14
N THR A 115 13.92 -1.58 2.13
CA THR A 115 14.15 -2.04 0.74
C THR A 115 14.40 -0.92 -0.26
N PHE A 116 13.96 0.30 0.00
CA PHE A 116 14.18 1.45 -0.87
C PHE A 116 15.50 2.13 -0.48
N SER A 117 16.12 2.85 -1.43
CA SER A 117 17.30 3.65 -1.10
C SER A 117 16.89 4.90 -0.32
N ALA A 118 17.80 5.46 0.49
CA ALA A 118 17.55 6.70 1.23
C ALA A 118 17.05 7.85 0.32
N ALA A 119 17.64 7.99 -0.88
CA ALA A 119 17.22 8.97 -1.87
C ALA A 119 15.80 8.74 -2.41
N ASN A 120 15.23 7.54 -2.28
CA ASN A 120 13.85 7.25 -2.67
C ASN A 120 12.81 7.57 -1.59
N VAL A 121 13.21 7.95 -0.38
CA VAL A 121 12.29 8.25 0.72
C VAL A 121 12.51 9.64 1.32
N GLU A 122 13.53 10.36 0.85
CA GLU A 122 13.95 11.65 1.37
C GLU A 122 12.84 12.71 1.32
N GLU A 123 12.06 12.76 0.24
CA GLU A 123 10.97 13.74 0.11
C GLU A 123 9.80 13.48 1.07
N GLU A 124 9.55 12.21 1.42
CA GLU A 124 8.43 11.78 2.26
C GLU A 124 8.84 11.52 3.73
N ILE A 125 10.13 11.65 4.07
CA ILE A 125 10.68 11.20 5.35
C ILE A 125 10.01 11.88 6.55
N THR A 126 9.72 13.18 6.47
CA THR A 126 9.06 13.93 7.54
C THR A 126 7.63 13.44 7.80
N GLU A 127 6.91 13.08 6.75
CA GLU A 127 5.55 12.54 6.87
C GLU A 127 5.59 11.09 7.40
N ILE A 128 6.58 10.30 6.99
CA ILE A 128 6.83 8.96 7.54
C ILE A 128 7.09 9.04 9.05
N GLU A 129 8.03 9.88 9.48
CA GLU A 129 8.37 10.10 10.90
C GLU A 129 7.14 10.50 11.72
N SER A 130 6.43 11.54 11.26
CA SER A 130 5.19 12.02 11.88
C SER A 130 4.14 10.91 12.00
N GLY A 131 4.02 10.07 10.95
CA GLY A 131 3.11 8.95 10.93
C GLY A 131 3.49 7.82 11.88
N ILE A 132 4.78 7.46 11.94
CA ILE A 132 5.31 6.44 12.86
C ILE A 132 5.06 6.87 14.32
N VAL A 133 5.34 8.13 14.67
CA VAL A 133 5.10 8.67 16.02
C VAL A 133 3.62 8.56 16.41
N LYS A 134 2.70 8.86 15.49
CA LYS A 134 1.26 8.70 15.74
C LYS A 134 0.88 7.23 15.93
N ALA A 135 1.43 6.32 15.11
CA ALA A 135 1.15 4.89 15.19
C ALA A 135 1.74 4.21 16.44
N LEU A 136 2.87 4.72 16.97
CA LEU A 136 3.43 4.27 18.25
C LEU A 136 2.50 4.55 19.44
N ALA A 137 1.70 5.62 19.34
CA ALA A 137 0.69 6.00 20.32
C ALA A 137 -0.71 5.40 20.05
N ASP A 138 -0.83 4.47 19.11
CA ASP A 138 -2.12 3.91 18.71
C ASP A 138 -2.80 3.12 19.85
N ALA A 139 -4.14 3.14 19.88
CA ALA A 139 -4.91 2.38 20.87
C ALA A 139 -4.74 0.86 20.71
N ALA A 140 -4.60 0.36 19.48
CA ALA A 140 -4.45 -1.07 19.19
C ALA A 140 -3.00 -1.54 19.36
N ALA A 141 -2.82 -2.63 20.12
CA ALA A 141 -1.48 -3.16 20.42
C ALA A 141 -0.71 -3.60 19.17
N ASP A 142 -1.39 -4.21 18.19
CA ASP A 142 -0.78 -4.69 16.95
C ASP A 142 -0.24 -3.54 16.10
N VAL A 143 -0.96 -2.42 16.05
CA VAL A 143 -0.51 -1.20 15.35
C VAL A 143 0.75 -0.67 16.02
N ARG A 144 0.80 -0.61 17.35
CA ARG A 144 2.02 -0.19 18.07
C ARG A 144 3.21 -1.12 17.81
N THR A 145 2.97 -2.43 17.69
CA THR A 145 4.03 -3.41 17.37
C THR A 145 4.56 -3.22 15.96
N ALA A 146 3.69 -3.04 14.97
CA ALA A 146 4.09 -2.72 13.60
C ALA A 146 4.86 -1.38 13.55
N ALA A 147 4.38 -0.36 14.24
CA ALA A 147 5.01 0.95 14.29
C ALA A 147 6.41 0.92 14.93
N ARG A 148 6.63 0.09 15.98
CA ARG A 148 7.97 -0.13 16.54
C ARG A 148 8.94 -0.73 15.53
N SER A 149 8.46 -1.68 14.73
CA SER A 149 9.29 -2.32 13.70
C SER A 149 9.65 -1.34 12.60
N ALA A 150 8.69 -0.52 12.15
CA ALA A 150 8.93 0.59 11.23
C ALA A 150 9.90 1.64 11.81
N PHE A 151 9.79 1.98 13.09
CA PHE A 151 10.70 2.92 13.76
C PHE A 151 12.14 2.42 13.83
N VAL A 152 12.34 1.10 14.02
CA VAL A 152 13.68 0.50 14.00
C VAL A 152 14.30 0.48 12.59
N ALA A 153 13.45 0.45 11.55
CA ALA A 153 13.89 0.47 10.16
C ALA A 153 14.18 1.89 9.63
N LEU A 154 13.72 2.93 10.34
CA LEU A 154 13.94 4.34 10.00
C LEU A 154 15.40 4.75 10.30
#